data_AF-A0A349MEQ9-F1
#
_entry.id   AF-A0A349MEQ9-F1
#
_cell.length_a   1.000
_cell.length_b   1.000
_cell.length_c   1.000
_cell.angle_alpha   90.00
_cell.angle_beta   90.00
_cell.angle_gamma   90.00
#
_symmetry.space_group_name_H-M   'P 1'
#
loop_
_entity.id
_entity.type
_entity.pdbx_description
1 polymer ?
#
loop_
_entity_poly.entity_id
_entity_poly.type
_entity_poly.pdbx_seq_one_letter_code
_entity_poly.pdbx_strand_id
1 'polypeptide(L)'
;GAHGNARFTAPAKQCPVICSDWENPEGVPIDIFVFGGRRTRVMPLVHQATSWDHGVFMGATAASEPTAAALDVSSALRRDPMAMLP
;
A
#
# COMPACT_ATOMS: atom_id res chain seq x y z
N GLY A 1 -19.26 -6.70 -18.30
CA GLY A 1 -18.67 -6.33 -17.00
C GLY A 1 -17.79 -5.12 -17.18
N ALA A 2 -17.48 -4.39 -16.11
CA ALA A 2 -16.51 -3.29 -16.17
C ALA A 2 -15.09 -3.82 -16.40
N HIS A 3 -14.19 -2.97 -16.91
CA HIS A 3 -12.76 -3.29 -17.06
C HIS A 3 -12.13 -3.63 -15.70
N GLY A 4 -11.15 -4.55 -15.66
CA GLY A 4 -10.48 -4.98 -14.42
C GLY A 4 -9.76 -3.88 -13.64
N ASN A 5 -9.53 -2.73 -14.29
CA ASN A 5 -8.95 -1.52 -13.71
C ASN A 5 -9.89 -0.29 -13.86
N ALA A 6 -11.22 -0.48 -13.98
CA ALA A 6 -12.18 0.62 -14.06
C ALA A 6 -12.14 1.51 -12.80
N ARG A 7 -12.34 2.83 -12.96
CA ARG A 7 -12.19 3.84 -11.90
C ARG A 7 -13.43 4.73 -11.77
N PHE A 8 -13.56 5.39 -10.64
CA PHE A 8 -14.44 6.53 -10.42
C PHE A 8 -13.60 7.75 -10.03
N THR A 9 -14.13 8.96 -10.27
CA THR A 9 -13.52 10.22 -9.85
C THR A 9 -14.53 11.01 -9.03
N ALA A 10 -14.20 11.32 -7.78
CA ALA A 10 -15.07 12.04 -6.87
C ALA A 10 -14.26 13.00 -5.96
N PRO A 11 -14.81 14.17 -5.59
CA PRO A 11 -14.21 15.06 -4.59
C PRO A 11 -14.01 14.39 -3.23
N ALA A 12 -12.82 14.54 -2.64
CA ALA A 12 -12.50 14.01 -1.30
C ALA A 12 -13.52 14.47 -0.23
N LYS A 13 -13.94 15.75 -0.28
CA LYS A 13 -14.92 16.34 0.65
C LYS A 13 -16.29 15.66 0.71
N GLN A 14 -16.61 14.78 -0.24
CA GLN A 14 -17.85 14.00 -0.23
C GLN A 14 -17.73 12.69 0.55
N CYS A 15 -16.54 12.33 1.05
CA CYS A 15 -16.35 11.19 1.93
C CYS A 15 -16.99 11.47 3.31
N PRO A 16 -17.98 10.67 3.76
CA PRO A 16 -18.72 10.94 5.00
C PRO A 16 -17.90 10.75 6.29
N VAL A 17 -16.69 10.18 6.15
CA VAL A 17 -15.75 9.90 7.24
C VAL A 17 -14.38 10.56 6.98
N ILE A 18 -14.36 11.64 6.21
CA ILE A 18 -13.12 12.42 6.01
C ILE A 18 -12.63 12.97 7.35
N CYS A 19 -11.32 12.87 7.59
CA CYS A 19 -10.68 13.44 8.78
C CYS A 19 -10.86 14.97 8.76
N SER A 20 -11.18 15.57 9.92
CA SER A 20 -11.26 17.03 10.07
C SER A 20 -9.95 17.73 9.68
N ASP A 21 -8.83 17.04 9.88
CA ASP A 21 -7.49 17.58 9.71
C ASP A 21 -6.89 17.23 8.33
N TRP A 22 -7.69 16.68 7.39
CA TRP A 22 -7.22 16.24 6.07
C TRP A 22 -6.49 17.33 5.26
N GLU A 23 -6.86 18.60 5.45
CA GLU A 23 -6.23 19.76 4.79
C GLU A 23 -5.40 20.62 5.75
N ASN A 24 -5.09 20.12 6.95
CA ASN A 24 -4.27 20.85 7.91
C ASN A 24 -2.85 21.07 7.34
N PRO A 25 -2.38 22.32 7.18
CA PRO A 25 -1.05 22.59 6.61
C PRO A 25 0.11 22.02 7.44
N GLU A 26 -0.08 21.85 8.75
CA GLU A 26 0.91 21.22 9.64
C GLU A 26 0.92 19.69 9.53
N GLY A 27 -0.02 19.12 8.78
CA GLY A 27 -0.19 17.68 8.63
C GLY A 27 -0.80 17.00 9.85
N VAL A 28 -0.61 15.69 9.93
CA VAL A 28 -1.03 14.84 11.05
C VAL A 28 0.17 14.03 11.55
N PRO A 29 0.30 13.81 12.87
CA PRO A 29 1.36 12.97 13.41
C PRO A 29 1.24 11.53 12.88
N ILE A 30 2.37 10.91 12.55
CA ILE A 30 2.44 9.52 12.08
C ILE A 30 3.09 8.65 13.17
N ASP A 31 2.29 7.78 13.77
CA ASP A 31 2.77 6.87 14.83
C ASP A 31 3.33 5.55 14.27
N ILE A 32 2.80 5.09 13.14
CA ILE A 32 3.08 3.75 12.58
C ILE A 32 3.17 3.81 11.06
N PHE A 33 4.16 3.11 10.50
CA PHE A 33 4.21 2.78 9.07
C PHE A 33 3.78 1.33 8.85
N VAL A 34 2.89 1.10 7.90
CA VAL A 34 2.40 -0.24 7.54
C VAL A 34 2.83 -0.57 6.12
N PHE A 35 3.56 -1.67 5.96
CA PHE A 35 3.90 -2.24 4.65
C PHE A 35 3.10 -3.52 4.43
N GLY A 36 2.64 -3.71 3.19
CA GLY A 36 1.83 -4.87 2.84
C GLY A 36 1.74 -5.05 1.33
N GLY A 37 1.34 -6.25 0.93
CA GLY A 37 1.14 -6.63 -0.46
C GLY A 37 0.28 -7.89 -0.51
N ARG A 38 -0.18 -8.26 -1.70
CA ARG A 38 -0.91 -9.51 -1.89
C ARG A 38 0.04 -10.68 -1.73
N ARG A 39 -0.18 -11.48 -0.69
CA ARG A 39 0.63 -12.66 -0.32
C ARG A 39 -0.30 -13.80 0.07
N THR A 40 -0.46 -14.79 -0.81
CA THR A 40 -1.31 -15.96 -0.50
C THR A 40 -0.66 -16.94 0.49
N ARG A 41 0.67 -16.89 0.64
CA ARG A 41 1.47 -17.83 1.46
C ARG A 41 2.65 -17.10 2.11
N VAL A 42 3.28 -17.75 3.10
CA VAL A 42 4.53 -17.39 3.78
C VAL A 42 4.43 -16.23 4.79
N MET A 43 3.71 -15.16 4.49
CA MET A 43 3.59 -14.03 5.42
C MET A 43 2.44 -14.25 6.41
N PRO A 44 2.63 -13.97 7.72
CA PRO A 44 1.52 -13.92 8.68
C PRO A 44 0.60 -12.72 8.39
N LEU A 45 -0.56 -12.68 9.04
CA LEU A 45 -1.52 -11.59 8.87
C LEU A 45 -0.94 -10.22 9.26
N VAL A 46 -0.25 -10.15 10.41
CA VAL A 46 0.47 -8.96 10.90
C VAL A 46 1.73 -9.42 11.61
N HIS A 47 2.83 -8.70 11.40
CA HIS A 47 4.06 -8.83 12.18
C HIS A 47 4.73 -7.46 12.32
N GLN A 48 5.27 -7.18 13.51
CA GLN A 48 5.88 -5.88 13.84
C GLN A 48 7.41 -5.97 13.72
N ALA A 49 8.02 -4.95 13.11
CA ALA A 49 9.47 -4.81 13.09
C ALA A 49 10.02 -4.58 14.51
N THR A 50 11.16 -5.20 14.80
CA THR A 50 11.82 -5.13 16.10
C THR A 50 12.71 -3.89 16.27
N SER A 51 12.96 -3.16 15.19
CA SER A 51 13.73 -1.91 15.16
C SER A 51 13.38 -1.12 13.90
N TRP A 52 13.83 0.14 13.86
CA TRP A 52 13.69 0.98 12.68
C TRP A 52 14.35 0.36 11.45
N ASP A 53 15.61 -0.09 11.57
CA ASP A 53 16.35 -0.70 10.46
C ASP A 53 15.69 -1.98 9.96
N HIS A 54 15.14 -2.79 10.88
CA HIS A 54 14.35 -3.96 10.49
C HIS A 54 13.08 -3.54 9.71
N GLY A 55 12.41 -2.48 10.13
CA GLY A 55 11.27 -1.91 9.41
C GLY A 55 11.63 -1.43 8.00
N VAL A 56 12.74 -0.70 7.86
CA VAL A 56 13.27 -0.27 6.56
C VAL A 56 13.57 -1.49 5.68
N PHE A 57 14.21 -2.52 6.23
CA PHE A 57 14.49 -3.77 5.51
C PHE A 57 13.20 -4.49 5.07
N MET A 58 12.20 -4.58 5.95
CA MET A 58 10.89 -5.19 5.62
C MET A 58 10.20 -4.45 4.48
N GLY A 59 10.17 -3.11 4.52
CA GLY A 59 9.60 -2.29 3.46
C GLY A 59 10.39 -2.38 2.14
N ALA A 60 11.72 -2.38 2.19
CA ALA A 60 12.58 -2.50 1.01
C ALA A 60 12.52 -3.89 0.35
N THR A 61 12.16 -4.92 1.11
CA THR A 61 12.03 -6.29 0.58
C THR A 61 10.58 -6.68 0.27
N ALA A 62 9.63 -5.75 0.44
CA ALA A 62 8.21 -5.97 0.18
C ALA A 62 7.96 -6.51 -1.23
N ALA A 63 6.94 -7.36 -1.32
CA ALA A 63 6.58 -8.06 -2.54
C ALA A 63 5.07 -8.30 -2.58
N SER A 64 4.48 -8.21 -3.78
CA SER A 64 3.07 -8.42 -4.00
C SER A 64 2.85 -9.27 -5.23
N GLU A 65 1.82 -10.11 -5.18
CA GLU A 65 1.25 -10.72 -6.38
C GLU A 65 0.68 -9.62 -7.30
N PRO A 66 0.69 -9.82 -8.64
CA PRO A 66 0.20 -8.84 -9.60
C PRO A 66 -1.27 -8.47 -9.40
N THR A 67 -1.62 -7.25 -9.80
CA THR A 67 -3.01 -6.81 -9.91
C THR A 67 -3.30 -6.37 -11.34
N ALA A 68 -4.59 -6.25 -11.70
CA ALA A 68 -5.01 -5.79 -13.03
C ALA A 68 -4.58 -4.35 -13.36
N ALA A 69 -4.02 -3.61 -12.39
CA ALA A 69 -3.44 -2.29 -12.62
C ALA A 69 -2.02 -2.35 -13.22
N ALA A 70 -1.31 -3.48 -13.09
CA ALA A 70 0.05 -3.62 -13.59
C ALA A 70 0.05 -4.28 -14.97
N LEU A 71 0.44 -3.52 -16.00
CA LEU A 71 0.32 -3.91 -17.40
C LEU A 71 1.41 -4.92 -17.86
N ASP A 72 2.52 -5.06 -17.11
CA ASP A 72 3.75 -5.74 -17.57
C ASP A 72 4.20 -6.93 -16.70
N VAL A 73 3.32 -7.54 -15.89
CA VAL A 73 3.77 -8.57 -14.92
C VAL A 73 3.49 -9.98 -15.41
N SER A 74 4.53 -10.62 -15.97
CA SER A 74 4.55 -12.07 -16.30
C SER A 74 4.87 -12.96 -15.09
N SER A 75 5.39 -12.38 -13.99
CA SER A 75 5.73 -13.10 -12.77
C SER A 75 4.55 -13.19 -11.80
N ALA A 76 4.33 -14.36 -11.21
CA ALA A 76 3.33 -14.56 -10.15
C ALA A 76 3.62 -13.73 -8.88
N LEU A 77 4.86 -13.27 -8.68
CA LEU A 77 5.26 -12.45 -7.54
C LEU A 77 6.28 -11.38 -7.96
N ARG A 78 6.01 -10.12 -7.61
CA ARG A 78 6.85 -8.96 -7.92
C ARG A 78 7.41 -8.35 -6.64
N ARG A 79 8.68 -7.95 -6.64
CA ARG A 79 9.24 -7.08 -5.58
C ARG A 79 8.77 -5.65 -5.83
N ASP A 80 8.24 -5.03 -4.80
CA ASP A 80 7.70 -3.67 -4.85
C ASP A 80 8.15 -2.92 -3.58
N PRO A 81 9.44 -2.53 -3.53
CA PRO A 81 10.02 -1.89 -2.35
C PRO A 81 9.23 -0.64 -2.01
N MET A 82 8.76 -0.56 -0.76
CA MET A 82 7.96 0.55 -0.25
C MET A 82 6.65 0.84 -1.02
N ALA A 83 6.17 -0.09 -1.86
CA ALA A 83 5.07 0.16 -2.81
C ALA A 83 5.34 1.33 -3.78
N MET A 84 6.62 1.57 -4.09
CA MET A 84 7.08 2.69 -4.91
C MET A 84 7.54 2.27 -6.30
N LEU A 85 7.43 0.99 -6.67
CA LEU A 85 7.72 0.55 -8.02
C LEU A 85 6.48 0.77 -8.90
N PRO A 86 6.54 1.64 -9.93
CA PRO A 86 5.38 2.05 -10.72
C PRO A 86 4.58 0.90 -11.32
#